data_AF-A0A8C7G550-F1
#
_entry.id   AF-A0A8C7G550-F1
#
_cell.length_a   1.000
_cell.length_b   1.000
_cell.length_c   1.000
_cell.angle_alpha   90.00
_cell.angle_beta   90.00
_cell.angle_gamma   90.00
#
_symmetry.space_group_name_H-M   'P 1'
#
loop_
_entity.id
_entity.type
_entity.pdbx_description
1 polymer ?
#
loop_
_entity_poly.entity_id
_entity_poly.type
_entity_poly.pdbx_seq_one_letter_code
_entity_poly.pdbx_strand_id
1 'polypeptide(L)'
;MSSVGTRCCMSSVGTRCCMSSVGARCCMSSVGARCCMSSVGARCCMSSVGARCCMFRVGARYCMSSVGARCCMSSVGTKCCMSSVGTRCCMSSVGTRCCMSSVGTRCCMSSVGTRCCMSSVGARCCMSSVGARCCMSSVGARCCMSSVGARCCMSSVGARCCMSSVGARCCMSSVGARCCMSSVGARCCMSSLGTRCCMPSLGARCCMPSLGARCCMPSLGARCCMCRG
;
A
#
# COMPACT_ATOMS: atom_id res chain seq x y z
N MET A 1 -24.17 -3.99 18.18
CA MET A 1 -24.41 -5.45 18.16
C MET A 1 -23.10 -6.15 18.45
N SER A 2 -23.11 -7.14 19.34
CA SER A 2 -21.92 -7.90 19.69
C SER A 2 -22.22 -9.38 19.67
N SER A 3 -21.30 -10.22 19.17
CA SER A 3 -21.48 -11.67 19.14
C SER A 3 -20.19 -12.39 19.56
N VAL A 4 -20.32 -13.42 20.39
CA VAL A 4 -19.21 -14.29 20.80
C VAL A 4 -19.57 -15.73 20.48
N GLY A 5 -18.68 -16.46 19.81
CA GLY A 5 -18.93 -17.86 19.49
C GLY A 5 -17.94 -18.43 18.48
N THR A 6 -18.01 -19.73 18.21
CA THR A 6 -17.12 -20.39 17.24
C THR A 6 -17.35 -19.88 15.80
N ARG A 7 -18.60 -19.58 15.46
CA ARG A 7 -19.02 -18.88 14.23
C ARG A 7 -19.89 -17.68 14.60
N CYS A 8 -19.52 -16.50 14.10
CA CYS A 8 -20.28 -15.27 14.24
C CYS A 8 -20.68 -14.75 12.86
N CYS A 9 -21.96 -14.59 12.58
CA CYS A 9 -22.46 -13.93 11.37
C CYS A 9 -23.35 -12.77 11.78
N MET A 10 -22.96 -11.53 11.44
CA MET A 10 -23.73 -10.34 11.78
C MET A 10 -23.91 -9.45 10.56
N SER A 11 -25.13 -8.93 10.41
CA SER A 11 -25.47 -7.93 9.39
C SER A 11 -26.21 -6.78 10.06
N SER A 12 -25.89 -5.55 9.69
CA SER A 12 -26.58 -4.36 10.19
C SER A 12 -26.82 -3.32 9.09
N VAL A 13 -28.02 -2.75 9.08
CA VAL A 13 -28.40 -1.65 8.19
C VAL A 13 -28.94 -0.51 9.05
N GLY A 14 -28.45 0.70 8.86
CA GLY A 14 -28.92 1.85 9.62
C GLY A 14 -28.04 3.09 9.46
N THR A 15 -28.40 4.19 10.12
CA THR A 15 -27.61 5.42 10.05
C THR A 15 -26.25 5.27 10.74
N ARG A 16 -26.20 4.49 11.83
CA ARG A 16 -25.00 4.18 12.59
C ARG A 16 -24.96 2.68 12.92
N CYS A 17 -23.99 1.97 12.35
CA CYS A 17 -23.79 0.54 12.55
C CYS A 17 -22.51 0.32 13.38
N CYS A 18 -22.64 -0.21 14.59
CA CYS A 18 -21.51 -0.60 15.44
C CYS A 18 -21.59 -2.11 15.73
N MET A 19 -20.62 -2.87 15.22
CA MET A 19 -20.58 -4.33 15.37
C MET A 19 -19.24 -4.83 15.92
N SER A 20 -19.28 -5.76 16.86
CA SER A 20 -18.10 -6.40 17.42
C SER A 20 -18.27 -7.92 17.47
N SER A 21 -17.33 -8.69 16.93
CA SER A 21 -17.41 -10.16 16.96
C SER A 21 -16.12 -10.81 17.47
N VAL A 22 -16.24 -11.80 18.37
CA VAL A 22 -15.12 -12.63 18.81
C VAL A 22 -15.42 -14.09 18.48
N GLY A 23 -14.57 -14.73 17.67
CA GLY A 23 -14.82 -16.10 17.26
C GLY A 23 -13.80 -16.70 16.31
N ALA A 24 -13.80 -18.03 16.19
CA ALA A 24 -12.88 -18.71 15.26
C ALA A 24 -13.16 -18.33 13.80
N ARG A 25 -14.45 -18.17 13.45
CA ARG A 25 -14.91 -17.68 12.14
C ARG A 25 -15.89 -16.52 12.30
N CYS A 26 -15.61 -15.35 11.75
CA CYS A 26 -16.57 -14.23 11.73
C CYS A 26 -16.94 -13.76 10.31
N CYS A 27 -18.19 -13.38 10.07
CA CYS A 27 -18.64 -12.75 8.84
C CYS A 27 -19.48 -11.55 9.23
N MET A 28 -19.03 -10.34 8.90
CA MET A 28 -19.73 -9.11 9.27
C MET A 28 -19.97 -8.22 8.06
N SER A 29 -21.22 -7.75 7.93
CA SER A 29 -21.62 -6.82 6.87
C SER A 29 -22.36 -5.62 7.46
N SER A 30 -21.97 -4.40 7.11
CA SER A 30 -22.69 -3.19 7.52
C SER A 30 -22.98 -2.26 6.35
N VAL A 31 -24.19 -1.70 6.34
CA VAL A 31 -24.58 -0.63 5.40
C VAL A 31 -25.11 0.55 6.21
N GLY A 32 -24.51 1.72 6.07
CA GLY A 32 -24.93 2.87 6.85
C GLY A 32 -24.07 4.12 6.72
N ALA A 33 -24.57 5.27 7.14
CA ALA A 33 -23.81 6.52 7.06
C ALA A 33 -22.50 6.46 7.86
N ARG A 34 -22.51 5.78 9.02
CA ARG A 34 -21.30 5.48 9.82
C ARG A 34 -21.27 4.01 10.19
N CYS A 35 -20.23 3.30 9.76
CA CYS A 35 -20.01 1.90 10.07
C CYS A 35 -18.72 1.75 10.88
N CYS A 36 -18.81 1.14 12.05
CA CYS A 36 -17.68 0.77 12.91
C CYS A 36 -17.75 -0.74 13.17
N MET A 37 -16.75 -1.48 12.71
CA MET A 37 -16.70 -2.94 12.87
C MET A 37 -15.36 -3.39 13.45
N SER A 38 -15.44 -4.26 14.45
CA SER A 38 -14.26 -4.84 15.10
C SER A 38 -14.40 -6.36 15.18
N SER A 39 -13.36 -7.11 14.80
CA SER A 39 -13.37 -8.55 15.02
C SER A 39 -12.04 -9.13 15.48
N VAL A 40 -12.14 -10.15 16.33
CA VAL A 40 -11.02 -10.97 16.79
C VAL A 40 -11.31 -12.42 16.42
N GLY A 41 -10.43 -13.06 15.65
CA GLY A 41 -10.69 -14.42 15.19
C GLY A 41 -9.72 -15.03 14.21
N ALA A 42 -9.69 -16.36 14.11
CA ALA A 42 -8.76 -17.05 13.22
C ALA A 42 -9.05 -16.76 11.73
N ARG A 43 -10.32 -16.75 11.32
CA ARG A 43 -10.76 -16.40 9.96
C ARG A 43 -11.94 -15.48 10.02
N CYS A 44 -11.99 -14.45 9.20
CA CYS A 44 -13.18 -13.63 9.10
C CYS A 44 -13.22 -12.91 7.75
N CYS A 45 -14.40 -12.41 7.41
CA CYS A 45 -14.65 -11.55 6.27
C CYS A 45 -15.47 -10.35 6.78
N MET A 46 -15.06 -9.13 6.43
CA MET A 46 -15.78 -7.92 6.82
C MET A 46 -16.02 -7.01 5.61
N SER A 47 -17.27 -6.56 5.45
CA SER A 47 -17.68 -5.66 4.39
C SER A 47 -18.46 -4.49 4.95
N SER A 48 -18.09 -3.26 4.58
CA SER A 48 -18.82 -2.05 4.98
C SER A 48 -19.08 -1.12 3.80
N VAL A 49 -20.29 -0.56 3.75
CA VAL A 49 -20.68 0.47 2.78
C VAL A 49 -21.24 1.66 3.54
N GLY A 50 -20.67 2.84 3.34
CA GLY A 50 -21.08 4.01 4.11
C GLY A 50 -20.32 5.30 3.87
N ALA A 51 -20.82 6.44 4.34
CA ALA A 51 -20.07 7.70 4.22
C ALA A 51 -18.77 7.67 5.04
N ARG A 52 -18.79 7.01 6.21
CA ARG A 52 -17.60 6.75 7.03
C ARG A 52 -17.55 5.29 7.47
N CYS A 53 -16.48 4.59 7.13
CA CYS A 53 -16.26 3.19 7.49
C CYS A 53 -14.95 3.06 8.30
N CYS A 54 -15.04 2.49 9.49
CA CYS A 54 -13.91 2.16 10.35
C CYS A 54 -13.93 0.65 10.62
N MET A 55 -12.89 -0.06 10.19
CA MET A 55 -12.77 -1.51 10.42
C MET A 55 -11.47 -1.86 11.11
N PHE A 56 -11.58 -2.65 12.19
CA PHE A 56 -10.44 -3.12 12.97
C PHE A 56 -10.45 -4.63 13.09
N ARG A 57 -9.26 -5.23 12.99
CA ARG A 57 -9.17 -6.69 13.04
C ARG A 57 -7.88 -7.25 13.61
N VAL A 58 -8.03 -8.32 14.38
CA VAL A 58 -6.93 -9.18 14.83
C VAL A 58 -7.26 -10.62 14.48
N GLY A 59 -6.36 -11.32 13.77
CA GLY A 59 -6.65 -12.69 13.36
C GLY A 59 -5.65 -13.36 12.44
N ALA A 60 -5.75 -14.69 12.26
CA ALA A 60 -4.80 -15.38 11.40
C ALA A 60 -5.01 -15.03 9.91
N ARG A 61 -6.24 -15.09 9.39
CA ARG A 61 -6.56 -14.81 7.98
C ARG A 61 -7.77 -13.90 7.84
N TYR A 62 -7.67 -12.91 6.97
CA TYR A 62 -8.76 -11.97 6.78
C TYR A 62 -8.88 -11.37 5.39
N CYS A 63 -10.13 -11.10 5.02
CA CYS A 63 -10.52 -10.25 3.91
C CYS A 63 -11.39 -9.10 4.44
N MET A 64 -11.03 -7.86 4.09
CA MET A 64 -11.76 -6.66 4.46
C MET A 64 -12.04 -5.80 3.23
N SER A 65 -13.29 -5.38 3.06
CA SER A 65 -13.71 -4.50 1.99
C SER A 65 -14.49 -3.30 2.56
N SER A 66 -14.14 -2.09 2.14
CA SER A 66 -14.90 -0.88 2.49
C SER A 66 -15.17 -0.01 1.26
N VAL A 67 -16.39 0.52 1.18
CA VAL A 67 -16.78 1.49 0.16
C VAL A 67 -17.38 2.71 0.86
N GLY A 68 -16.82 3.88 0.62
CA GLY A 68 -17.28 5.06 1.33
C GLY A 68 -16.53 6.35 1.09
N ALA A 69 -17.08 7.49 1.52
CA ALA A 69 -16.34 8.75 1.39
C ALA A 69 -15.05 8.73 2.21
N ARG A 70 -15.08 8.17 3.43
CA ARG A 70 -13.91 7.99 4.30
C ARG A 70 -13.83 6.55 4.78
N CYS A 71 -12.74 5.85 4.43
CA CYS A 71 -12.47 4.48 4.83
C CYS A 71 -11.18 4.42 5.66
N CYS A 72 -11.28 3.88 6.87
CA CYS A 72 -10.15 3.59 7.75
C CYS A 72 -10.16 2.10 8.08
N MET A 73 -9.11 1.38 7.68
CA MET A 73 -8.99 -0.05 7.95
C MET A 73 -7.64 -0.37 8.58
N SER A 74 -7.67 -1.12 9.68
CA SER A 74 -6.47 -1.56 10.38
C SER A 74 -6.57 -3.03 10.72
N SER A 75 -5.46 -3.75 10.55
CA SER A 75 -5.48 -5.18 10.79
C SER A 75 -4.14 -5.80 11.14
N VAL A 76 -4.18 -6.81 12.01
CA VAL A 76 -3.02 -7.56 12.50
C VAL A 76 -3.25 -9.05 12.29
N GLY A 77 -2.30 -9.75 11.63
CA GLY A 77 -2.46 -11.19 11.39
C GLY A 77 -1.40 -11.88 10.55
N THR A 78 -1.68 -13.09 10.09
CA THR A 78 -0.74 -13.80 9.21
C THR A 78 -0.99 -13.48 7.74
N LYS A 79 -2.25 -13.49 7.28
CA LYS A 79 -2.63 -13.24 5.89
C LYS A 79 -3.72 -12.18 5.82
N CYS A 80 -3.42 -11.11 5.10
CA CYS A 80 -4.15 -9.85 5.16
C CYS A 80 -4.54 -9.45 3.74
N CYS A 81 -5.84 -9.41 3.43
CA CYS A 81 -6.35 -8.88 2.17
C CYS A 81 -7.29 -7.71 2.47
N MET A 82 -6.95 -6.50 2.02
CA MET A 82 -7.75 -5.30 2.23
C MET A 82 -8.02 -4.55 0.92
N SER A 83 -9.26 -4.13 0.73
CA SER A 83 -9.68 -3.29 -0.39
C SER A 83 -10.53 -2.12 0.10
N SER A 84 -10.20 -0.91 -0.34
CA SER A 84 -11.00 0.30 -0.06
C SER A 84 -11.26 1.13 -1.30
N VAL A 85 -12.50 1.61 -1.43
CA VAL A 85 -12.90 2.54 -2.49
C VAL A 85 -13.53 3.75 -1.84
N GLY A 86 -13.00 4.95 -2.11
CA GLY A 86 -13.49 6.14 -1.43
C GLY A 86 -12.80 7.44 -1.75
N THR A 87 -13.30 8.56 -1.23
CA THR A 87 -12.59 9.84 -1.43
C THR A 87 -11.28 9.85 -0.65
N ARG A 88 -11.30 9.31 0.57
CA ARG A 88 -10.16 9.20 1.48
C ARG A 88 -10.06 7.79 2.03
N CYS A 89 -8.97 7.10 1.72
CA CYS A 89 -8.69 5.74 2.15
C CYS A 89 -7.41 5.70 2.99
N CYS A 90 -7.51 5.21 4.22
CA CYS A 90 -6.38 4.97 5.12
C CYS A 90 -6.36 3.49 5.49
N MET A 91 -5.29 2.78 5.12
CA MET A 91 -5.13 1.35 5.40
C MET A 91 -3.81 1.03 6.09
N SER A 92 -3.86 0.21 7.14
CA SER A 92 -2.68 -0.27 7.86
C SER A 92 -2.76 -1.78 8.09
N SER A 93 -1.74 -2.53 7.66
CA SER A 93 -1.63 -3.97 7.92
C SER A 93 -0.32 -4.35 8.58
N VAL A 94 -0.38 -5.20 9.60
CA VAL A 94 0.79 -5.90 10.15
C VAL A 94 0.59 -7.40 9.98
N GLY A 95 1.51 -8.08 9.31
CA GLY A 95 1.41 -9.52 9.13
C GLY A 95 2.38 -10.18 8.19
N THR A 96 2.42 -11.51 8.14
CA THR A 96 3.41 -12.19 7.29
C THR A 96 3.17 -11.95 5.80
N ARG A 97 1.92 -11.98 5.34
CA ARG A 97 1.53 -11.60 3.97
C ARG A 97 0.45 -10.53 4.00
N CYS A 98 0.73 -9.40 3.36
CA CYS A 98 -0.18 -8.28 3.25
C CYS A 98 -0.44 -7.94 1.79
N CYS A 99 -1.72 -7.90 1.40
CA CYS A 99 -2.20 -7.48 0.10
C CYS A 99 -3.21 -6.34 0.31
N MET A 100 -2.90 -5.15 -0.16
CA MET A 100 -3.77 -3.98 0.01
C MET A 100 -4.03 -3.26 -1.32
N SER A 101 -5.27 -2.88 -1.55
CA SER A 101 -5.68 -2.08 -2.71
C SER A 101 -6.56 -0.90 -2.30
N SER A 102 -6.23 0.30 -2.78
CA SER A 102 -7.04 1.51 -2.55
C SER A 102 -7.34 2.23 -3.86
N VAL A 103 -8.60 2.65 -4.02
CA VAL A 103 -9.01 3.56 -5.10
C VAL A 103 -9.65 4.78 -4.48
N GLY A 104 -9.14 5.97 -4.80
CA GLY A 104 -9.67 7.19 -4.21
C GLY A 104 -8.92 8.48 -4.48
N THR A 105 -9.48 9.63 -4.10
CA THR A 105 -8.78 10.92 -4.32
C THR A 105 -7.49 11.03 -3.50
N ARG A 106 -7.50 10.44 -2.29
CA ARG A 106 -6.39 10.43 -1.34
C ARG A 106 -6.29 9.04 -0.72
N CYS A 107 -5.17 8.38 -0.97
CA CYS A 107 -4.90 7.02 -0.49
C CYS A 107 -3.63 7.04 0.36
N CYS A 108 -3.72 6.56 1.60
CA CYS A 108 -2.61 6.37 2.52
C CYS A 108 -2.56 4.91 2.93
N MET A 109 -1.47 4.21 2.63
CA MET A 109 -1.32 2.79 2.96
C MET A 109 0.01 2.49 3.63
N SER A 110 -0.03 1.67 4.68
CA SER A 110 1.15 1.23 5.42
C SER A 110 1.10 -0.28 5.67
N SER A 111 2.17 -0.99 5.33
CA SER A 111 2.27 -2.43 5.60
C SER A 111 3.60 -2.82 6.24
N VAL A 112 3.54 -3.66 7.27
CA VAL A 112 4.71 -4.31 7.87
C VAL A 112 4.55 -5.81 7.76
N GLY A 113 5.51 -6.51 7.16
CA GLY A 113 5.36 -7.94 6.92
C GLY A 113 6.49 -8.62 6.19
N THR A 114 6.47 -9.96 6.07
CA THR A 114 7.52 -10.64 5.29
C THR A 114 7.32 -10.46 3.78
N ARG A 115 6.06 -10.41 3.34
CA ARG A 115 5.67 -10.06 1.97
C ARG A 115 4.55 -9.02 1.97
N CYS A 116 4.80 -7.89 1.32
CA CYS A 116 3.84 -6.81 1.18
C CYS A 116 3.59 -6.51 -0.30
N CYS A 117 2.32 -6.52 -0.70
CA CYS A 117 1.85 -6.14 -2.03
C CYS A 117 0.83 -5.01 -1.86
N MET A 118 1.10 -3.84 -2.41
CA MET A 118 0.22 -2.67 -2.30
C MET A 118 -0.04 -2.03 -3.66
N SER A 119 -1.29 -1.68 -3.91
CA SER A 119 -1.70 -0.92 -5.09
C SER A 119 -2.59 0.25 -4.71
N SER A 120 -2.32 1.43 -5.28
CA SER A 120 -3.19 2.60 -5.12
C SER A 120 -3.46 3.32 -6.44
N VAL A 121 -4.70 3.75 -6.62
CA VAL A 121 -5.12 4.61 -7.72
C VAL A 121 -5.78 5.85 -7.15
N GLY A 122 -5.28 7.04 -7.49
CA GLY A 122 -5.80 8.27 -6.92
C GLY A 122 -5.06 9.55 -7.24
N ALA A 123 -5.68 10.71 -6.99
CA ALA A 123 -4.99 11.98 -7.23
C ALA A 123 -3.74 12.15 -6.34
N ARG A 124 -3.78 11.63 -5.10
CA ARG A 124 -2.67 11.63 -4.14
C ARG A 124 -2.54 10.25 -3.48
N CYS A 125 -1.39 9.60 -3.68
CA CYS A 125 -1.10 8.28 -3.16
C CYS A 125 0.16 8.34 -2.28
N CYS A 126 0.06 7.89 -1.04
CA CYS A 126 1.16 7.74 -0.10
C CYS A 126 1.21 6.29 0.36
N MET A 127 2.33 5.60 0.10
CA MET A 127 2.50 4.19 0.46
C MET A 127 3.83 3.95 1.18
N SER A 128 3.79 3.14 2.23
CA SER A 128 4.98 2.71 2.96
C SER A 128 4.95 1.21 3.25
N SER A 129 6.04 0.50 2.95
CA SER A 129 6.15 -0.92 3.26
C SER A 129 7.48 -1.28 3.90
N VAL A 130 7.43 -2.09 4.96
CA VAL A 130 8.61 -2.68 5.58
C VAL A 130 8.49 -4.20 5.51
N GLY A 131 9.48 -4.87 4.91
CA GLY A 131 9.42 -6.31 4.76
C GLY A 131 10.48 -6.96 3.90
N ALA A 132 10.67 -8.27 4.02
CA ALA A 132 11.67 -8.99 3.22
C ALA A 132 11.41 -8.86 1.70
N ARG A 133 10.14 -8.85 1.27
CA ARG A 133 9.73 -8.54 -0.11
C ARG A 133 8.62 -7.51 -0.12
N CYS A 134 8.84 -6.40 -0.81
CA CYS A 134 7.87 -5.33 -0.98
C CYS A 134 7.61 -5.09 -2.47
N CYS A 135 6.34 -5.13 -2.87
CA CYS A 135 5.87 -4.80 -4.21
C CYS A 135 4.83 -3.68 -4.10
N MET A 136 5.09 -2.53 -4.70
CA MET A 136 4.18 -1.38 -4.64
C MET A 136 3.92 -0.80 -6.02
N SER A 137 2.67 -0.45 -6.29
CA SER A 137 2.24 0.23 -7.51
C SER A 137 1.32 1.40 -7.20
N SER A 138 1.58 2.57 -7.77
CA SER A 138 0.71 3.74 -7.66
C SER A 138 0.44 4.41 -8.99
N VAL A 139 -0.81 4.83 -9.19
CA VAL A 139 -1.23 5.64 -10.33
C VAL A 139 -1.93 6.89 -9.81
N GLY A 140 -1.40 8.07 -10.15
CA GLY A 140 -1.93 9.30 -9.59
C GLY A 140 -1.20 10.58 -9.96
N ALA A 141 -1.83 11.74 -9.76
CA ALA A 141 -1.17 13.01 -10.04
C ALA A 141 0.07 13.23 -9.13
N ARG A 142 0.02 12.75 -7.89
CA ARG A 142 1.11 12.79 -6.92
C ARG A 142 1.26 11.45 -6.21
N CYS A 143 2.40 10.79 -6.39
CA CYS A 143 2.71 9.49 -5.81
C CYS A 143 3.96 9.58 -4.93
N CYS A 144 3.84 9.18 -3.67
CA CYS A 144 4.92 9.07 -2.71
C CYS A 144 5.01 7.63 -2.20
N MET A 145 6.12 6.95 -2.45
CA MET A 145 6.32 5.56 -2.04
C MET A 145 7.64 5.36 -1.31
N SER A 146 7.60 4.59 -0.22
CA SER A 146 8.80 4.20 0.53
C SER A 146 8.78 2.71 0.84
N SER A 147 9.90 2.02 0.57
CA SER A 147 10.05 0.60 0.91
C SER A 147 11.37 0.30 1.58
N VAL A 148 11.32 -0.52 2.63
CA VAL A 148 12.52 -1.06 3.29
C VAL A 148 12.42 -2.58 3.28
N GLY A 149 13.43 -3.24 2.71
CA GLY A 149 13.37 -4.69 2.53
C GLY A 149 14.50 -5.31 1.75
N ALA A 150 14.72 -6.63 1.90
CA ALA A 150 15.75 -7.32 1.12
C ALA A 150 15.50 -7.23 -0.41
N ARG A 151 14.23 -7.23 -0.82
CA ARG A 151 13.80 -7.05 -2.22
C ARG A 151 12.65 -6.06 -2.31
N CYS A 152 12.86 -4.96 -3.02
CA CYS A 152 11.87 -3.91 -3.22
C CYS A 152 11.60 -3.70 -4.72
N CYS A 153 10.34 -3.78 -5.11
CA CYS A 153 9.86 -3.50 -6.47
C CYS A 153 8.80 -2.39 -6.39
N MET A 154 9.05 -1.24 -7.02
CA MET A 154 8.14 -0.11 -7.00
C MET A 154 7.87 0.42 -8.41
N SER A 155 6.61 0.73 -8.70
CA SER A 155 6.19 1.37 -9.95
C SER A 155 5.25 2.54 -9.66
N SER A 156 5.50 3.70 -10.26
CA SER A 156 4.60 4.84 -10.18
C SER A 156 4.34 5.48 -11.54
N VAL A 157 3.09 5.86 -11.76
CA VAL A 157 2.67 6.64 -12.93
C VAL A 157 1.99 7.91 -12.42
N GLY A 158 2.49 9.07 -12.81
CA GLY A 158 1.97 10.32 -12.29
C GLY A 158 2.71 11.58 -12.68
N ALA A 159 2.08 12.75 -12.54
CA ALA A 159 2.75 14.01 -12.85
C ALA A 159 3.96 14.27 -11.92
N ARG A 160 3.87 13.86 -10.65
CA ARG A 160 4.94 13.94 -9.64
C ARG A 160 5.09 12.62 -8.90
N CYS A 161 6.25 11.98 -9.04
CA CYS A 161 6.56 10.71 -8.41
C CYS A 161 7.79 10.84 -7.50
N CYS A 162 7.65 10.47 -6.24
CA CYS A 162 8.72 10.41 -5.25
C CYS A 162 8.81 8.98 -4.71
N MET A 163 9.93 8.30 -4.95
CA MET A 163 10.13 6.91 -4.54
C MET A 163 11.44 6.77 -3.78
N SER A 164 11.41 6.02 -2.68
CA SER A 164 12.60 5.66 -1.91
C SER A 164 12.62 4.18 -1.57
N SER A 165 13.74 3.52 -1.83
CA SER A 165 13.93 2.11 -1.46
C SER A 165 15.25 1.86 -0.77
N VAL A 166 15.21 1.10 0.32
CA VAL A 166 16.39 0.58 1.01
C VAL A 166 16.34 -0.93 1.00
N GLY A 167 17.37 -1.57 0.44
CA GLY A 167 17.36 -3.02 0.28
C GLY A 167 18.50 -3.62 -0.51
N ALA A 168 18.77 -4.91 -0.33
CA ALA A 168 19.82 -5.60 -1.10
C ALA A 168 19.55 -5.57 -2.62
N ARG A 169 18.27 -5.65 -3.03
CA ARG A 169 17.83 -5.54 -4.43
C ARG A 169 16.65 -4.57 -4.54
N CYS A 170 16.84 -3.50 -5.30
CA CYS A 170 15.82 -2.47 -5.53
C CYS A 170 15.55 -2.33 -7.04
N CYS A 171 14.27 -2.43 -7.42
CA CYS A 171 13.80 -2.18 -8.78
C CYS A 171 12.74 -1.08 -8.72
N MET A 172 12.98 0.05 -9.36
CA MET A 172 12.06 1.19 -9.37
C MET A 172 11.78 1.66 -10.80
N SER A 173 10.52 1.92 -11.11
CA SER A 173 10.12 2.52 -12.38
C SER A 173 9.17 3.68 -12.11
N SER A 174 9.42 4.83 -12.75
CA SER A 174 8.46 5.94 -12.73
C SER A 174 8.26 6.57 -14.10
N VAL A 175 7.00 6.91 -14.36
CA VAL A 175 6.57 7.66 -15.55
C VAL A 175 5.91 8.94 -15.06
N GLY A 176 6.44 10.09 -15.48
CA GLY A 176 5.93 11.36 -14.98
C GLY A 176 6.69 12.59 -15.40
N ALA A 177 6.07 13.77 -15.27
CA ALA A 177 6.77 15.02 -15.59
C ALA A 177 7.96 15.26 -14.64
N ARG A 178 7.81 14.96 -13.35
CA ARG A 178 8.84 15.07 -12.31
C ARG A 178 8.98 13.78 -11.52
N CYS A 179 10.14 13.14 -11.60
CA CYS A 179 10.44 11.88 -10.93
C CYS A 179 11.66 12.03 -10.01
N CYS A 180 11.50 11.75 -8.72
CA CYS A 180 12.59 11.66 -7.74
C CYS A 180 12.66 10.23 -7.22
N MET A 181 13.75 9.53 -7.47
CA MET A 181 13.95 8.13 -7.08
C MET A 181 15.24 7.99 -6.30
N SER A 182 15.19 7.48 -5.07
CA SER A 182 16.38 7.24 -4.26
C SER A 182 16.49 5.77 -3.88
N SER A 183 17.62 5.13 -4.19
CA SER A 183 17.86 3.73 -3.79
C SER A 183 19.16 3.55 -3.04
N VAL A 184 19.12 2.78 -1.96
CA VAL A 184 20.30 2.29 -1.23
C VAL A 184 20.29 0.77 -1.26
N GLY A 185 21.32 0.15 -1.84
CA GLY A 185 21.34 -1.29 -2.00
C GLY A 185 22.48 -1.87 -2.81
N ALA A 186 22.77 -3.17 -2.64
CA ALA A 186 23.83 -3.84 -3.40
C ALA A 186 23.56 -3.85 -4.92
N ARG A 187 22.29 -4.03 -5.33
CA ARG A 187 21.85 -3.96 -6.73
C ARG A 187 20.63 -3.06 -6.87
N CYS A 188 20.76 -2.00 -7.66
CA CYS A 188 19.68 -1.05 -7.91
C CYS A 188 19.41 -0.94 -9.42
N CYS A 189 18.16 -1.12 -9.84
CA CYS A 189 17.68 -0.87 -11.19
C CYS A 189 16.63 0.22 -11.11
N MET A 190 16.88 1.38 -11.71
CA MET A 190 15.93 2.49 -11.72
C MET A 190 15.65 2.94 -13.15
N SER A 191 14.39 3.11 -13.51
CA SER A 191 13.99 3.57 -14.84
C SER A 191 13.03 4.75 -14.71
N SER A 192 13.34 5.87 -15.37
CA SER A 192 12.46 7.04 -15.40
C SER A 192 12.16 7.50 -16.82
N LEU A 193 10.89 7.82 -17.07
CA LEU A 193 10.44 8.53 -18.26
C LEU A 193 9.82 9.85 -17.82
N GLY A 194 10.43 10.98 -18.20
CA GLY A 194 9.98 12.28 -17.69
C GLY A 194 10.80 13.49 -18.06
N THR A 195 10.23 14.69 -17.92
CA THR A 195 10.94 15.94 -18.26
C THR A 195 12.06 16.27 -17.27
N ARG A 196 11.89 15.94 -15.99
CA ARG A 196 12.87 16.14 -14.91
C ARG A 196 12.97 14.90 -14.04
N CYS A 197 14.15 14.32 -13.97
CA CYS A 197 14.43 13.11 -13.19
C CYS A 197 15.62 13.32 -12.26
N CYS A 198 15.48 12.96 -10.98
CA CYS A 198 16.56 12.94 -9.99
C CYS A 198 16.69 11.53 -9.44
N MET A 199 17.84 10.88 -9.65
CA MET A 199 18.08 9.48 -9.28
C MET A 199 19.38 9.27 -8.49
N PRO A 200 19.45 9.67 -7.21
CA PRO A 200 20.55 9.27 -6.36
C PRO A 200 20.54 7.75 -6.07
N SER A 201 21.70 7.12 -6.24
CA SER A 201 21.88 5.70 -5.91
C SER A 201 23.18 5.43 -5.15
N LEU A 202 23.08 4.64 -4.08
CA LEU A 202 24.21 4.11 -3.34
C LEU A 202 24.22 2.59 -3.46
N GLY A 203 25.25 2.01 -4.09
CA GLY A 203 25.25 0.57 -4.33
C GLY A 203 26.38 0.02 -5.19
N ALA A 204 26.70 -1.27 -5.03
CA ALA A 204 27.77 -1.91 -5.79
C ALA A 204 27.48 -2.00 -7.30
N ARG A 205 26.22 -2.22 -7.69
CA ARG A 205 25.76 -2.23 -9.09
C ARG A 205 24.49 -1.41 -9.28
N CYS A 206 24.55 -0.41 -10.15
CA CYS A 206 23.41 0.44 -10.50
C CYS A 206 23.16 0.45 -12.02
N CYS A 207 21.91 0.25 -12.45
CA CYS A 207 21.47 0.38 -13.84
C CYS A 207 20.40 1.46 -13.93
N MET A 208 20.66 2.51 -14.72
CA MET A 208 19.79 3.69 -14.82
C MET A 208 19.54 4.13 -16.26
N PRO A 209 18.57 3.52 -16.98
CA PRO A 209 17.99 4.13 -18.17
C PRO A 209 17.08 5.29 -17.79
N SER A 210 17.30 6.45 -18.43
CA SER A 210 16.43 7.62 -18.29
C SER A 210 16.19 8.27 -19.65
N LEU A 211 14.94 8.64 -19.92
CA LEU A 211 14.53 9.37 -21.11
C LEU A 211 13.87 10.67 -20.66
N GLY A 212 14.51 11.80 -20.95
CA GLY A 212 14.10 13.07 -20.35
C GLY A 212 15.03 14.27 -20.57
N ALA A 213 14.44 15.46 -20.66
CA ALA A 213 15.16 16.71 -20.95
C ALA A 213 16.20 17.09 -19.88
N ARG A 214 15.96 16.77 -18.58
CA ARG A 214 16.88 17.09 -17.48
C ARG A 214 16.96 15.95 -16.46
N CYS A 215 18.02 15.16 -16.52
CA CYS A 215 18.29 14.07 -15.56
C CYS A 215 19.53 14.37 -14.69
N CYS A 216 19.40 14.26 -13.35
CA CYS A 216 20.48 14.32 -12.38
C CYS A 216 20.66 12.94 -11.71
N MET A 217 21.82 12.29 -11.90
CA MET A 217 22.05 10.91 -11.44
C MET A 217 23.38 10.77 -10.68
N PRO A 218 23.47 11.26 -9.43
CA PRO A 218 24.63 11.00 -8.59
C PRO A 218 24.64 9.54 -8.15
N SER A 219 25.72 8.81 -8.47
CA SER A 219 25.90 7.41 -8.08
C SER A 219 27.22 7.20 -7.36
N LEU A 220 27.17 6.57 -6.20
CA LEU A 220 28.34 6.09 -5.45
C LEU A 220 28.31 4.57 -5.44
N GLY A 221 29.22 3.96 -6.21
CA GLY A 221 29.19 2.52 -6.48
C GLY A 221 30.28 2.00 -7.41
N ALA A 222 30.68 0.74 -7.23
CA ALA A 222 31.78 0.13 -7.97
C ALA A 222 31.52 -0.05 -9.48
N ARG A 223 30.25 -0.21 -9.92
CA ARG A 223 29.86 -0.34 -11.33
C ARG A 223 28.49 0.28 -11.61
N CYS A 224 28.44 1.40 -12.34
CA CYS A 224 27.20 2.08 -12.72
C CYS A 224 27.04 2.13 -14.25
N CYS A 225 25.94 1.59 -14.77
CA CYS A 225 25.55 1.71 -16.18
C CYS A 225 24.48 2.79 -16.31
N MET A 226 24.80 3.90 -16.97
CA MET A 226 23.88 5.00 -17.24
C MET A 226 23.58 5.07 -18.74
N CYS A 227 22.29 5.07 -19.10
CA CYS A 227 21.84 5.29 -20.47
C CYS A 227 20.92 6.50 -20.49
N ARG A 228 21.35 7.56 -21.19
CA ARG A 228 20.53 8.74 -21.49
C ARG A 228 20.08 8.63 -22.95
N GLY A 229 18.76 8.63 -23.16
CA GLY A 229 18.12 8.76 -24.46
C GLY A 229 17.36 10.08 -24.55
#